data_AF-A0A6S6UMC2-F1
#
_entry.id   AF-A0A6S6UMC2-F1
#
_cell.length_a   1.000
_cell.length_b   1.000
_cell.length_c   1.000
_cell.angle_alpha   90.00
_cell.angle_beta   90.00
_cell.angle_gamma   90.00
#
_symmetry.space_group_name_H-M   'P 1'
#
loop_
_entity.id
_entity.type
_entity.pdbx_description
1 polymer ?
#
loop_
_entity_poly.entity_id
_entity_poly.type
_entity_poly.pdbx_seq_one_letter_code
_entity_poly.pdbx_strand_id
1 'polypeptide(L)'
;CLYLLLWAEYTEENLDETRHPVSYWLELIHDLAPNSPIILIKNQVDRVDTLPARPPELVNADLPGVKQIRQDVKISAMQYRGIKSLKAHIEEVIDELKYRVCLELPTSWLQVEKGIKQINQKTIPFAHFQQLCIKAGVSDAKWLANYLHKTGVLFYREGTFQDQVILDQNWVIEAVYRLFDPKDKKHLIERMQGSFKGTDTEIFWPEASNTEREIYLGFMSDCCICYQPNHHAWVKKPFAERDFIIPSLLPKTSHAQIFWCINEKDDWLLEVDFPFLHRSIIERLIVKLGENSQTSNPWRYGIGCETEHGNVLMECQYENTAISNKGRLLFHLRGSQLEQLLYNIRKLVKKVSPHSRYQEYLTKAGIKETLEAFVEREASGNHSTQSKTMNKTVKLFISYSHVDESHKDELEICLKNIKRRCPQLEYWEDRQMFAGEPVDEQILTRLEAADIVVLLISRNFFASDYCFTIEMEKALKRYVEKENILTPIIIRTTADWNDFDIGKITVLPKDGLPLNDWSDEDKFWESVQIGIRRQVERLTELRE
;
A
#
# COMPACT_ATOMS: atom_id res chain seq x y z
N CYS A 1 -0.51 21.97 4.00
CA CYS A 1 -1.28 22.82 3.06
C CYS A 1 -2.08 23.85 3.86
N LEU A 2 -2.64 24.87 3.20
CA LEU A 2 -3.68 25.75 3.75
C LEU A 2 -4.98 25.43 3.03
N TYR A 3 -6.07 25.20 3.76
CA TYR A 3 -7.39 24.96 3.17
C TYR A 3 -8.24 26.23 3.22
N LEU A 4 -8.85 26.57 2.09
CA LEU A 4 -9.86 27.63 2.00
C LEU A 4 -11.21 26.94 1.85
N LEU A 5 -12.02 26.93 2.91
CA LEU A 5 -13.35 26.30 2.88
C LEU A 5 -14.39 27.37 2.51
N LEU A 6 -14.92 27.31 1.29
CA LEU A 6 -15.95 28.22 0.81
C LEU A 6 -17.34 27.66 1.08
N TRP A 7 -18.23 28.50 1.61
CA TRP A 7 -19.64 28.19 1.76
C TRP A 7 -20.51 29.42 1.46
N ALA A 8 -21.79 29.21 1.19
CA ALA A 8 -22.79 30.27 0.99
C ALA A 8 -24.11 29.84 1.64
N GLU A 9 -24.92 30.81 2.06
CA GLU A 9 -26.26 30.54 2.65
C GLU A 9 -27.23 29.95 1.63
N TYR A 10 -27.05 30.34 0.37
CA TYR A 10 -27.85 29.86 -0.73
C TYR A 10 -26.93 29.38 -1.85
N THR A 11 -27.09 28.13 -2.25
CA THR A 11 -26.54 27.60 -3.49
C THR A 11 -27.70 27.25 -4.41
N GLU A 12 -27.51 27.26 -5.73
CA GLU A 12 -28.54 26.82 -6.68
C GLU A 12 -28.61 25.29 -6.71
N GLU A 13 -29.82 24.73 -6.76
CA GLU A 13 -30.04 23.29 -6.62
C GLU A 13 -29.80 22.58 -7.97
N ASN A 14 -28.71 21.81 -8.06
CA ASN A 14 -28.57 20.78 -9.08
C ASN A 14 -29.12 19.46 -8.54
N LEU A 15 -30.02 18.81 -9.28
CA LEU A 15 -30.68 17.57 -8.87
C LEU A 15 -29.71 16.42 -8.56
N ASP A 16 -28.50 16.45 -9.13
CA ASP A 16 -27.47 15.41 -8.98
C ASP A 16 -26.42 15.72 -7.89
N GLU A 17 -26.52 16.87 -7.21
CA GLU A 17 -25.55 17.28 -6.19
C GLU A 17 -26.07 17.03 -4.77
N THR A 18 -25.29 16.30 -3.98
CA THR A 18 -25.57 16.16 -2.53
C THR A 18 -24.96 17.34 -1.79
N ARG A 19 -25.81 18.14 -1.14
CA ARG A 19 -25.35 19.23 -0.27
C ARG A 19 -24.99 18.68 1.10
N HIS A 20 -23.87 19.15 1.62
CA HIS A 20 -23.42 18.83 2.96
C HIS A 20 -23.23 20.12 3.77
N PRO A 21 -23.51 20.08 5.09
CA PRO A 21 -23.29 21.23 5.98
C PRO A 21 -21.79 21.56 6.08
N VAL A 22 -21.46 22.77 6.54
CA VAL A 22 -20.05 23.19 6.72
C VAL A 22 -19.29 22.22 7.64
N SER A 23 -19.95 21.68 8.67
CA SER A 23 -19.38 20.67 9.59
C SER A 23 -18.86 19.43 8.87
N TYR A 24 -19.53 18.97 7.81
CA TYR A 24 -19.08 17.82 7.02
C TYR A 24 -17.72 18.09 6.37
N TRP A 25 -17.57 19.24 5.72
CA TRP A 25 -16.35 19.59 5.02
C TRP A 25 -15.18 19.82 5.99
N LEU A 26 -15.46 20.38 7.17
CA LEU A 26 -14.45 20.54 8.23
C LEU A 26 -13.94 19.18 8.72
N GLU A 27 -14.84 18.23 8.98
CA GLU A 27 -14.49 16.86 9.38
C GLU A 27 -13.72 16.12 8.28
N LEU A 28 -14.10 16.29 7.02
CA LEU A 28 -13.37 15.75 5.88
C LEU A 28 -11.94 16.31 5.79
N ILE A 29 -11.79 17.63 5.91
CA ILE A 29 -10.46 18.26 5.91
C ILE A 29 -9.64 17.76 7.10
N HIS A 30 -10.25 17.59 8.27
CA HIS A 30 -9.56 17.04 9.44
C HIS A 30 -9.04 15.62 9.20
N ASP A 31 -9.87 14.76 8.65
CA ASP A 31 -9.49 13.39 8.32
C ASP A 31 -8.34 13.39 7.29
N LEU A 32 -8.42 14.20 6.23
CA LEU A 32 -7.39 14.21 5.19
C LEU A 32 -6.10 14.95 5.60
N ALA A 33 -6.19 15.95 6.45
CA ALA A 33 -5.11 16.89 6.72
C ALA A 33 -5.23 17.52 8.13
N PRO A 34 -5.07 16.75 9.22
CA PRO A 34 -5.35 17.16 10.61
C PRO A 34 -4.53 18.38 11.07
N ASN A 35 -3.33 18.55 10.49
CA ASN A 35 -2.37 19.59 10.86
C ASN A 35 -2.37 20.79 9.92
N SER A 36 -3.32 20.85 8.99
CA SER A 36 -3.44 21.96 8.04
C SER A 36 -4.46 22.98 8.55
N PRO A 37 -4.12 24.27 8.59
CA PRO A 37 -5.07 25.31 8.98
C PRO A 37 -6.16 25.51 7.93
N ILE A 38 -7.31 26.00 8.40
CA ILE A 38 -8.49 26.31 7.58
C ILE A 38 -8.80 27.80 7.71
N ILE A 39 -9.04 28.46 6.57
CA ILE A 39 -9.73 29.74 6.53
C ILE A 39 -11.16 29.46 6.04
N LEU A 40 -12.14 29.77 6.88
CA LEU A 40 -13.55 29.60 6.55
C LEU A 40 -14.06 30.86 5.85
N ILE A 41 -14.58 30.69 4.64
CA ILE A 41 -14.95 31.79 3.76
C ILE A 41 -16.44 31.70 3.47
N LYS A 42 -17.20 32.66 3.99
CA LYS A 42 -18.58 32.86 3.58
C LYS A 42 -18.62 33.74 2.34
N ASN A 43 -19.02 33.18 1.22
CA ASN A 43 -19.16 33.89 -0.06
C ASN A 43 -20.62 34.30 -0.32
N GLN A 44 -20.83 35.06 -1.40
CA GLN A 44 -22.15 35.52 -1.86
C GLN A 44 -22.89 36.45 -0.88
N VAL A 45 -22.14 37.21 -0.07
CA VAL A 45 -22.73 38.18 0.87
C VAL A 45 -23.42 39.36 0.18
N ASP A 46 -23.20 39.53 -1.12
CA ASP A 46 -23.96 40.43 -1.98
C ASP A 46 -25.38 39.93 -2.29
N ARG A 47 -25.61 38.61 -2.21
CA ARG A 47 -26.90 37.97 -2.45
C ARG A 47 -27.66 37.81 -1.14
N VAL A 48 -27.05 37.18 -0.14
CA VAL A 48 -27.63 36.96 1.19
C VAL A 48 -26.52 37.04 2.25
N ASP A 49 -26.73 37.86 3.29
CA ASP A 49 -25.76 38.03 4.39
C ASP A 49 -26.42 38.01 5.78
N THR A 50 -27.30 37.02 6.02
CA THR A 50 -28.04 36.93 7.30
C THR A 50 -27.25 36.22 8.41
N LEU A 51 -26.34 35.32 8.05
CA LEU A 51 -25.52 34.55 8.98
C LEU A 51 -24.11 35.16 9.18
N PRO A 52 -23.44 34.92 10.32
CA PRO A 52 -22.02 35.21 10.51
C PRO A 52 -21.12 34.42 9.54
N ALA A 53 -19.83 34.79 9.45
CA ALA A 53 -18.86 34.08 8.59
C ALA A 53 -18.68 32.61 9.03
N ARG A 54 -18.66 32.38 10.35
CA ARG A 54 -18.73 31.08 10.98
C ARG A 54 -20.18 30.75 11.35
N PRO A 55 -20.79 29.69 10.79
CA PRO A 55 -22.14 29.27 11.13
C PRO A 55 -22.37 29.12 12.65
N PRO A 56 -23.51 29.57 13.21
CA PRO A 56 -23.78 29.56 14.65
C PRO A 56 -23.63 28.16 15.30
N GLU A 57 -24.01 27.11 14.58
CA GLU A 57 -23.91 25.72 15.03
C GLU A 57 -22.47 25.26 15.28
N LEU A 58 -21.47 25.95 14.71
CA LEU A 58 -20.05 25.61 14.88
C LEU A 58 -19.37 26.32 16.06
N VAL A 59 -20.00 27.35 16.67
CA VAL A 59 -19.35 28.17 17.70
C VAL A 59 -18.99 27.36 18.94
N ASN A 60 -19.85 26.41 19.32
CA ASN A 60 -19.65 25.52 20.48
C ASN A 60 -19.53 24.05 20.08
N ALA A 61 -19.31 23.76 18.79
CA ALA A 61 -19.21 22.38 18.32
C ALA A 61 -17.86 21.77 18.72
N ASP A 62 -17.88 20.65 19.43
CA ASP A 62 -16.68 19.86 19.72
C ASP A 62 -16.34 18.93 18.54
N LEU A 63 -16.00 19.55 17.42
CA LEU A 63 -15.59 18.88 16.19
C LEU A 63 -14.09 19.14 15.94
N PRO A 64 -13.27 18.11 15.72
CA PRO A 64 -11.85 18.30 15.40
C PRO A 64 -11.58 19.26 14.25
N GLY A 65 -12.40 19.23 13.19
CA GLY A 65 -12.25 20.16 12.05
C GLY A 65 -12.47 21.63 12.42
N VAL A 66 -13.32 21.93 13.42
CA VAL A 66 -13.54 23.31 13.90
C VAL A 66 -12.28 23.86 14.58
N LYS A 67 -11.49 22.99 15.25
CA LYS A 67 -10.24 23.37 15.93
C LYS A 67 -9.13 23.78 14.95
N GLN A 68 -9.27 23.47 13.66
CA GLN A 68 -8.35 23.86 12.60
C GLN A 68 -8.65 25.22 11.97
N ILE A 69 -9.81 25.83 12.27
CA ILE A 69 -10.17 27.14 11.76
C ILE A 69 -9.27 28.20 12.41
N ARG A 70 -8.48 28.89 11.59
CA ARG A 70 -7.61 29.99 12.02
C ARG A 70 -8.27 31.35 11.84
N GLN A 71 -8.98 31.53 10.74
CA GLN A 71 -9.69 32.76 10.41
C GLN A 71 -11.04 32.43 9.78
N ASP A 72 -12.02 33.31 9.96
CA ASP A 72 -13.27 33.29 9.20
C ASP A 72 -13.60 34.67 8.64
N VAL A 73 -14.02 34.70 7.37
CA VAL A 73 -14.19 35.95 6.62
C VAL A 73 -15.41 35.92 5.72
N LYS A 74 -16.05 37.08 5.56
CA LYS A 74 -17.14 37.34 4.62
C LYS A 74 -16.60 37.97 3.34
N ILE A 75 -16.99 37.44 2.19
CA ILE A 75 -16.62 38.00 0.88
C ILE A 75 -17.81 38.04 -0.09
N SER A 76 -17.72 38.96 -1.05
CA SER A 76 -18.41 38.82 -2.33
C SER A 76 -17.35 38.69 -3.41
N ALA A 77 -17.21 37.49 -3.98
CA ALA A 77 -16.34 37.29 -5.13
C ALA A 77 -16.81 38.11 -6.34
N MET A 78 -18.13 38.21 -6.56
CA MET A 78 -18.72 38.94 -7.69
C MET A 78 -18.45 40.45 -7.63
N GLN A 79 -18.57 41.05 -6.44
CA GLN A 79 -18.34 42.48 -6.24
C GLN A 79 -16.91 42.80 -5.77
N TYR A 80 -16.02 41.80 -5.69
CA TYR A 80 -14.68 41.92 -5.12
C TYR A 80 -14.63 42.49 -3.68
N ARG A 81 -15.74 42.42 -2.92
CA ARG A 81 -15.82 42.88 -1.53
C ARG A 81 -15.16 41.86 -0.60
N GLY A 82 -14.35 42.34 0.35
CA GLY A 82 -13.70 41.49 1.36
C GLY A 82 -12.44 40.74 0.86
N ILE A 83 -12.14 40.77 -0.45
CA ILE A 83 -11.00 40.04 -1.04
C ILE A 83 -9.65 40.52 -0.49
N LYS A 84 -9.48 41.83 -0.25
CA LYS A 84 -8.26 42.36 0.38
C LYS A 84 -8.06 41.82 1.80
N SER A 85 -9.14 41.68 2.57
CA SER A 85 -9.09 41.11 3.92
C SER A 85 -8.79 39.61 3.86
N LEU A 86 -9.42 38.86 2.94
CA LEU A 86 -9.10 37.45 2.71
C LEU A 86 -7.62 37.26 2.37
N LYS A 87 -7.06 38.09 1.48
CA LYS A 87 -5.63 38.04 1.13
C LYS A 87 -4.73 38.25 2.35
N ALA A 88 -5.05 39.23 3.20
CA ALA A 88 -4.30 39.48 4.43
C ALA A 88 -4.36 38.28 5.40
N HIS A 89 -5.52 37.65 5.57
CA HIS A 89 -5.63 36.42 6.39
C HIS A 89 -4.84 35.25 5.81
N ILE A 90 -4.79 35.10 4.48
CA ILE A 90 -3.96 34.08 3.83
C ILE A 90 -2.48 34.34 4.12
N GLU A 91 -2.02 35.59 3.99
CA GLU A 91 -0.64 35.98 4.28
C GLU A 91 -0.28 35.72 5.75
N GLU A 92 -1.17 36.05 6.69
CA GLU A 92 -0.99 35.78 8.13
C GLU A 92 -0.84 34.29 8.44
N VAL A 93 -1.71 33.44 7.87
CA VAL A 93 -1.64 31.99 8.08
C VAL A 93 -0.42 31.37 7.39
N ILE A 94 -0.03 31.86 6.22
CA ILE A 94 1.23 31.43 5.57
C ILE A 94 2.43 31.82 6.45
N ASP A 95 2.40 33.00 7.05
CA ASP A 95 3.43 33.47 7.96
C ASP A 95 3.54 32.61 9.22
N GLU A 96 2.41 32.19 9.81
CA GLU A 96 2.37 31.18 10.88
C GLU A 96 3.05 29.87 10.42
N LEU A 97 2.83 29.45 9.17
CA LEU A 97 3.37 28.20 8.65
C LEU A 97 4.84 28.28 8.20
N LYS A 98 5.46 29.47 8.12
CA LYS A 98 6.82 29.67 7.57
C LYS A 98 7.85 28.69 8.13
N TYR A 99 7.86 28.46 9.44
CA TYR A 99 8.82 27.55 10.09
C TYR A 99 8.66 26.07 9.66
N ARG A 100 7.50 25.69 9.11
CA ARG A 100 7.20 24.34 8.63
C ARG A 100 7.41 24.19 7.12
N VAL A 101 7.22 25.27 6.34
CA VAL A 101 7.13 25.20 4.88
C VAL A 101 8.29 25.89 4.14
N CYS A 102 8.96 26.86 4.77
CA CYS A 102 10.13 27.52 4.20
C CYS A 102 11.40 26.77 4.60
N LEU A 103 11.67 25.67 3.88
CA LEU A 103 12.88 24.87 4.06
C LEU A 103 14.04 25.48 3.26
N GLU A 104 15.24 25.49 3.85
CA GLU A 104 16.46 25.72 3.10
C GLU A 104 16.78 24.47 2.27
N LEU A 105 16.69 24.60 0.95
CA LEU A 105 16.93 23.49 0.02
C LEU A 105 18.30 23.61 -0.64
N PRO A 106 19.00 22.48 -0.88
CA PRO A 106 20.24 22.48 -1.62
C PRO A 106 20.08 23.13 -3.01
N THR A 107 21.06 23.95 -3.40
CA THR A 107 21.03 24.61 -4.73
C THR A 107 20.99 23.60 -5.88
N SER A 108 21.60 22.42 -5.70
CA SER A 108 21.54 21.31 -6.65
C SER A 108 20.11 20.84 -6.92
N TRP A 109 19.24 20.80 -5.90
CA TRP A 109 17.84 20.39 -6.08
C TRP A 109 17.05 21.42 -6.88
N LEU A 110 17.29 22.71 -6.61
CA LEU A 110 16.69 23.80 -7.37
C LEU A 110 17.14 23.81 -8.84
N GLN A 111 18.38 23.36 -9.12
CA GLN A 111 18.86 23.18 -10.49
C GLN A 111 18.12 22.05 -11.21
N VAL A 112 17.87 20.92 -10.53
CA VAL A 112 17.06 19.82 -11.08
C VAL A 112 15.64 20.30 -11.39
N GLU A 113 14.98 20.99 -10.46
CA GLU A 113 13.63 21.54 -10.67
C GLU A 113 13.58 22.51 -11.86
N LYS A 114 14.58 23.40 -11.98
CA LYS A 114 14.71 24.28 -13.15
C LYS A 114 14.89 23.50 -14.45
N GLY A 115 15.71 22.43 -14.42
CA GLY A 115 15.90 21.54 -15.56
C GLY A 115 14.60 20.88 -16.00
N ILE A 116 13.82 20.39 -15.04
CA ILE A 116 12.49 19.78 -15.30
C ILE A 116 11.55 20.78 -15.95
N LYS A 117 11.47 22.02 -15.45
CA LYS A 117 10.60 23.08 -16.00
C LYS A 117 10.92 23.47 -17.45
N GLN A 118 12.12 23.15 -17.94
CA GLN A 118 12.52 23.41 -19.33
C GLN A 118 12.16 22.27 -20.29
N ILE A 119 11.72 21.12 -19.77
CA ILE A 119 11.36 19.96 -20.58
C ILE A 119 9.94 20.15 -21.10
N ASN A 120 9.80 20.19 -22.43
CA ASN A 120 8.50 20.27 -23.10
C ASN A 120 7.94 18.86 -23.39
N GLN A 121 7.82 18.03 -22.36
CA GLN A 121 7.27 16.68 -22.44
C GLN A 121 6.36 16.43 -21.23
N LYS A 122 5.31 15.64 -21.42
CA LYS A 122 4.35 15.28 -20.36
C LYS A 122 4.98 14.37 -19.31
N THR A 123 5.84 13.45 -19.76
CA THR A 123 6.56 12.50 -18.92
C THR A 123 8.01 12.36 -19.40
N ILE A 124 8.88 11.85 -18.54
CA ILE A 124 10.23 11.42 -18.91
C ILE A 124 10.55 10.07 -18.26
N PRO A 125 11.40 9.23 -18.88
CA PRO A 125 11.92 8.05 -18.20
C PRO A 125 12.68 8.44 -16.92
N PHE A 126 12.58 7.63 -15.87
CA PHE A 126 13.32 7.88 -14.63
C PHE A 126 14.84 7.97 -14.85
N ALA A 127 15.38 7.21 -15.81
CA ALA A 127 16.77 7.33 -16.23
C ALA A 127 17.14 8.75 -16.71
N HIS A 128 16.24 9.44 -17.40
CA HIS A 128 16.46 10.83 -17.81
C HIS A 128 16.45 11.76 -16.58
N PHE A 129 15.53 11.56 -15.64
CA PHE A 129 15.54 12.28 -14.36
C PHE A 129 16.83 12.05 -13.57
N GLN A 130 17.37 10.83 -13.54
CA GLN A 130 18.66 10.53 -12.93
C GLN A 130 19.80 11.30 -13.57
N GLN A 131 19.81 11.46 -14.90
CA GLN A 131 20.83 12.28 -15.58
C GLN A 131 20.76 13.76 -15.19
N LEU A 132 19.55 14.31 -14.99
CA LEU A 132 19.39 15.67 -14.46
C LEU A 132 20.00 15.79 -13.06
N CYS A 133 19.76 14.78 -12.21
CA CYS A 133 20.31 14.72 -10.86
C CYS A 133 21.85 14.67 -10.88
N ILE A 134 22.45 13.79 -11.70
CA ILE A 134 23.90 13.67 -11.84
C ILE A 134 24.51 14.99 -12.30
N LYS A 135 23.92 15.62 -13.33
CA LYS A 135 24.39 16.91 -13.86
C LYS A 135 24.36 18.03 -12.81
N ALA A 136 23.39 18.01 -11.91
CA ALA A 136 23.26 18.97 -10.82
C ALA A 136 24.05 18.59 -9.55
N GLY A 137 24.72 17.44 -9.51
CA GLY A 137 25.47 16.96 -8.35
C GLY A 137 24.60 16.38 -7.23
N VAL A 138 23.45 15.78 -7.55
CA VAL A 138 22.58 15.07 -6.60
C VAL A 138 22.94 13.58 -6.58
N SER A 139 23.31 13.07 -5.41
CA SER A 139 23.78 11.69 -5.23
C SER A 139 22.67 10.64 -5.18
N ASP A 140 21.47 11.01 -4.71
CA ASP A 140 20.32 10.11 -4.59
C ASP A 140 19.11 10.68 -5.34
N ALA A 141 19.01 10.30 -6.62
CA ALA A 141 17.92 10.70 -7.49
C ALA A 141 16.56 10.14 -7.01
N LYS A 142 16.54 8.93 -6.45
CA LYS A 142 15.29 8.28 -6.01
C LYS A 142 14.71 9.01 -4.81
N TRP A 143 15.56 9.38 -3.86
CA TRP A 143 15.17 10.21 -2.73
C TRP A 143 14.62 11.56 -3.19
N LEU A 144 15.33 12.24 -4.10
CA LEU A 144 14.87 13.54 -4.63
C LEU A 144 13.54 13.41 -5.38
N ALA A 145 13.37 12.39 -6.22
CA ALA A 145 12.11 12.14 -6.91
C ALA A 145 10.96 11.92 -5.92
N ASN A 146 11.18 11.15 -4.85
CA ASN A 146 10.19 10.94 -3.80
C ASN A 146 9.85 12.24 -3.05
N TYR A 147 10.86 13.09 -2.78
CA TYR A 147 10.64 14.41 -2.19
C TYR A 147 9.80 15.32 -3.10
N LEU A 148 10.15 15.41 -4.39
CA LEU A 148 9.43 16.21 -5.39
C LEU A 148 8.01 15.67 -5.62
N HIS A 149 7.82 14.35 -5.56
CA HIS A 149 6.50 13.71 -5.58
C HIS A 149 5.65 14.12 -4.38
N LYS A 150 6.18 14.00 -3.16
CA LYS A 150 5.47 14.36 -1.92
C LYS A 150 5.14 15.84 -1.81
N THR A 151 5.92 16.70 -2.46
CA THR A 151 5.69 18.16 -2.52
C THR A 151 4.81 18.58 -3.69
N GLY A 152 4.41 17.64 -4.56
CA GLY A 152 3.52 17.89 -5.70
C GLY A 152 4.17 18.59 -6.89
N VAL A 153 5.50 18.58 -7.00
CA VAL A 153 6.23 19.16 -8.15
C VAL A 153 6.13 18.27 -9.38
N LEU A 154 6.15 16.95 -9.17
CA LEU A 154 6.00 15.91 -10.19
C LEU A 154 5.24 14.73 -9.59
N PHE A 155 4.93 13.72 -10.40
CA PHE A 155 4.41 12.45 -9.89
C PHE A 155 5.35 11.30 -10.26
N TYR A 156 5.79 10.54 -9.26
CA TYR A 156 6.66 9.39 -9.45
C TYR A 156 6.46 8.38 -8.34
N ARG A 157 6.38 7.11 -8.73
CA ARG A 157 6.47 5.98 -7.83
C ARG A 157 7.28 4.89 -8.51
N GLU A 158 8.23 4.32 -7.78
CA GLU A 158 9.10 3.28 -8.32
C GLU A 158 8.31 2.05 -8.78
N GLY A 159 8.65 1.52 -9.96
CA GLY A 159 8.00 0.34 -10.53
C GLY A 159 6.60 0.59 -11.08
N THR A 160 6.18 1.85 -11.19
CA THR A 160 4.89 2.24 -11.78
C THR A 160 5.11 3.11 -13.02
N PHE A 161 4.05 3.32 -13.81
CA PHE A 161 4.10 4.16 -15.02
C PHE A 161 5.13 3.73 -16.08
N GLN A 162 5.53 2.45 -16.11
CA GLN A 162 6.66 1.98 -16.93
C GLN A 162 7.96 2.76 -16.62
N ASP A 163 8.20 3.01 -15.33
CA ASP A 163 9.31 3.82 -14.78
C ASP A 163 9.39 5.24 -15.36
N GLN A 164 8.24 5.81 -15.71
CA GLN A 164 8.12 7.21 -16.10
C GLN A 164 7.91 8.11 -14.87
N VAL A 165 8.48 9.31 -14.97
CA VAL A 165 8.19 10.46 -14.10
C VAL A 165 7.19 11.34 -14.84
N ILE A 166 6.03 11.57 -14.23
CA ILE A 166 4.99 12.46 -14.79
C ILE A 166 5.35 13.90 -14.40
N LEU A 167 5.59 14.73 -15.41
CA LEU A 167 5.93 16.15 -15.25
C LEU A 167 4.68 17.03 -15.37
N ASP A 168 3.84 16.75 -16.36
CA ASP A 168 2.55 17.40 -16.53
C ASP A 168 1.46 16.62 -15.81
N GLN A 169 1.21 17.00 -14.55
CA GLN A 169 0.18 16.38 -13.73
C GLN A 169 -1.23 16.71 -14.23
N ASN A 170 -1.44 17.91 -14.81
CA ASN A 170 -2.75 18.33 -15.30
C ASN A 170 -3.19 17.45 -16.47
N TRP A 171 -2.26 17.07 -17.35
CA TRP A 171 -2.54 16.16 -18.46
C TRP A 171 -3.17 14.83 -17.99
N VAL A 172 -2.62 14.20 -16.95
CA VAL A 172 -3.19 12.95 -16.41
C VAL A 172 -4.48 13.21 -15.64
N ILE A 173 -4.53 14.28 -14.83
CA ILE A 173 -5.70 14.65 -14.04
C ILE A 173 -6.91 14.91 -14.95
N GLU A 174 -6.74 15.65 -16.04
CA GLU A 174 -7.78 15.91 -17.05
C GLU A 174 -8.28 14.62 -17.69
N ALA A 175 -7.37 13.69 -18.03
CA ALA A 175 -7.74 12.39 -18.57
C ALA A 175 -8.63 11.60 -17.58
N VAL A 176 -8.30 11.62 -16.28
CA VAL A 176 -9.11 10.98 -15.24
C VAL A 176 -10.46 11.66 -15.08
N TYR A 177 -10.53 13.00 -15.06
CA TYR A 177 -11.79 13.72 -14.89
C TYR A 177 -12.81 13.41 -15.98
N ARG A 178 -12.38 13.15 -17.22
CA ARG A 178 -13.28 12.74 -18.31
C ARG A 178 -14.09 11.49 -18.00
N LEU A 179 -13.53 10.56 -17.22
CA LEU A 179 -14.23 9.34 -16.79
C LEU A 179 -15.39 9.63 -15.84
N PHE A 180 -15.32 10.74 -15.10
CA PHE A 180 -16.30 11.13 -14.09
C PHE A 180 -17.26 12.22 -14.55
N ASP A 181 -17.02 12.82 -15.72
CA ASP A 181 -17.90 13.85 -16.29
C ASP A 181 -19.24 13.24 -16.72
N PRO A 182 -20.38 13.66 -16.13
CA PRO A 182 -21.71 13.22 -16.54
C PRO A 182 -22.03 13.51 -18.01
N LYS A 183 -21.39 14.51 -18.60
CA LYS A 183 -21.60 14.90 -20.00
C LYS A 183 -20.72 14.13 -20.99
N ASP A 184 -19.82 13.27 -20.50
CA ASP A 184 -18.89 12.48 -21.33
C ASP A 184 -18.94 10.99 -20.99
N LYS A 185 -17.92 10.43 -20.31
CA LYS A 185 -17.74 8.98 -20.20
C LYS A 185 -18.42 8.33 -19.01
N LYS A 186 -18.88 9.09 -18.01
CA LYS A 186 -19.45 8.55 -16.77
C LYS A 186 -20.55 7.51 -17.01
N HIS A 187 -21.54 7.85 -17.85
CA HIS A 187 -22.68 6.97 -18.14
C HIS A 187 -22.31 5.70 -18.93
N LEU A 188 -21.17 5.70 -19.62
CA LEU A 188 -20.68 4.51 -20.30
C LEU A 188 -20.13 3.51 -19.27
N ILE A 189 -19.30 3.99 -18.34
CA ILE A 189 -18.70 3.16 -17.29
C ILE A 189 -19.76 2.64 -16.32
N GLU A 190 -20.76 3.46 -15.98
CA GLU A 190 -21.90 3.03 -15.15
C GLU A 190 -22.69 1.89 -15.82
N ARG A 191 -22.88 1.94 -17.14
CA ARG A 191 -23.51 0.83 -17.90
C ARG A 191 -22.68 -0.43 -17.88
N MET A 192 -21.35 -0.29 -17.88
CA MET A 192 -20.39 -1.38 -17.69
C MET A 192 -20.26 -1.82 -16.22
N GLN A 193 -21.17 -1.36 -15.33
CA GLN A 193 -21.17 -1.70 -13.91
C GLN A 193 -19.87 -1.32 -13.19
N GLY A 194 -19.19 -0.25 -13.64
CA GLY A 194 -17.94 0.22 -13.03
C GLY A 194 -16.71 -0.66 -13.30
N SER A 195 -16.82 -1.65 -14.19
CA SER A 195 -15.74 -2.59 -14.54
C SER A 195 -15.47 -2.58 -16.05
N PHE A 196 -14.22 -2.54 -16.46
CA PHE A 196 -13.82 -2.52 -17.87
C PHE A 196 -12.44 -3.13 -18.09
N LYS A 197 -12.12 -3.49 -19.33
CA LYS A 197 -10.82 -4.02 -19.75
C LYS A 197 -9.90 -2.92 -20.26
N GLY A 198 -8.59 -3.21 -20.30
CA GLY A 198 -7.61 -2.33 -20.94
C GLY A 198 -7.96 -1.97 -22.39
N THR A 199 -8.56 -2.88 -23.16
CA THR A 199 -9.06 -2.59 -24.52
C THR A 199 -10.10 -1.48 -24.55
N ASP A 200 -10.97 -1.39 -23.53
CA ASP A 200 -12.07 -0.43 -23.50
C ASP A 200 -11.57 1.01 -23.33
N THR A 201 -10.33 1.19 -22.90
CA THR A 201 -9.69 2.52 -22.74
C THR A 201 -9.56 3.29 -24.05
N GLU A 202 -9.58 2.61 -25.20
CA GLU A 202 -9.65 3.23 -26.54
C GLU A 202 -10.92 4.07 -26.72
N ILE A 203 -12.02 3.68 -26.07
CA ILE A 203 -13.30 4.39 -26.13
C ILE A 203 -13.26 5.65 -25.26
N PHE A 204 -12.53 5.59 -24.14
CA PHE A 204 -12.44 6.69 -23.18
C PHE A 204 -11.46 7.77 -23.64
N TRP A 205 -10.32 7.35 -24.20
CA TRP A 205 -9.24 8.23 -24.67
C TRP A 205 -8.76 7.81 -26.07
N PRO A 206 -9.57 8.01 -27.12
CA PRO A 206 -9.23 7.60 -28.49
C PRO A 206 -7.97 8.29 -29.03
N GLU A 207 -7.66 9.49 -28.55
CA GLU A 207 -6.49 10.28 -28.94
C GLU A 207 -5.19 9.83 -28.26
N ALA A 208 -5.27 9.08 -27.16
CA ALA A 208 -4.11 8.65 -26.39
C ALA A 208 -3.49 7.36 -26.95
N SER A 209 -2.17 7.23 -26.86
CA SER A 209 -1.49 5.96 -27.15
C SER A 209 -1.72 4.91 -26.05
N ASN A 210 -1.43 3.64 -26.32
CA ASN A 210 -1.53 2.57 -25.29
C ASN A 210 -0.62 2.84 -24.09
N THR A 211 0.57 3.40 -24.31
CA THR A 211 1.48 3.82 -23.24
C THR A 211 0.84 4.90 -22.35
N GLU A 212 0.21 5.91 -22.96
CA GLU A 212 -0.46 6.98 -22.21
C GLU A 212 -1.66 6.44 -21.42
N ARG A 213 -2.48 5.56 -22.01
CA ARG A 213 -3.63 4.93 -21.33
C ARG A 213 -3.20 4.06 -20.15
N GLU A 214 -2.09 3.34 -20.28
CA GLU A 214 -1.53 2.57 -19.16
C GLU A 214 -0.99 3.49 -18.06
N ILE A 215 -0.39 4.63 -18.40
CA ILE A 215 0.01 5.66 -17.41
C ILE A 215 -1.22 6.21 -16.68
N TYR A 216 -2.32 6.52 -17.39
CA TYR A 216 -3.55 7.01 -16.76
C TYR A 216 -4.10 6.02 -15.74
N LEU A 217 -4.21 4.74 -16.11
CA LEU A 217 -4.71 3.70 -15.21
C LEU A 217 -3.74 3.37 -14.07
N GLY A 218 -2.42 3.46 -14.31
CA GLY A 218 -1.41 3.39 -13.26
C GLY A 218 -1.59 4.51 -12.24
N PHE A 219 -1.89 5.72 -12.71
CA PHE A 219 -2.04 6.90 -11.85
C PHE A 219 -3.30 6.78 -11.02
N MET A 220 -4.40 6.35 -11.66
CA MET A 220 -5.65 6.07 -10.98
C MET A 220 -5.49 4.97 -9.92
N SER A 221 -4.74 3.90 -10.22
CA SER A 221 -4.49 2.82 -9.26
C SER A 221 -3.66 3.31 -8.07
N ASP A 222 -2.60 4.09 -8.32
CA ASP A 222 -1.78 4.71 -7.27
C ASP A 222 -2.58 5.66 -6.37
N CYS A 223 -3.53 6.39 -6.96
CA CYS A 223 -4.43 7.28 -6.24
C CYS A 223 -5.61 6.54 -5.57
N CYS A 224 -5.69 5.21 -5.66
CA CYS A 224 -6.83 4.38 -5.20
C CYS A 224 -8.17 4.79 -5.82
N ILE A 225 -8.17 5.30 -7.05
CA ILE A 225 -9.36 5.64 -7.85
C ILE A 225 -9.91 4.40 -8.54
N CYS A 226 -9.01 3.52 -9.01
CA CYS A 226 -9.36 2.21 -9.54
C CYS A 226 -8.43 1.14 -8.96
N TYR A 227 -8.71 -0.12 -9.26
CA TYR A 227 -7.81 -1.22 -8.98
C TYR A 227 -7.93 -2.33 -10.02
N GLN A 228 -6.91 -3.18 -10.07
CA GLN A 228 -6.92 -4.42 -10.83
C GLN A 228 -7.19 -5.57 -9.86
N PRO A 229 -8.28 -6.35 -10.04
CA PRO A 229 -8.55 -7.52 -9.19
C PRO A 229 -7.39 -8.50 -9.23
N ASN A 230 -7.09 -9.23 -8.14
CA ASN A 230 -6.04 -10.28 -8.10
C ASN A 230 -4.64 -9.82 -8.55
N HIS A 231 -4.24 -8.57 -8.27
CA HIS A 231 -3.07 -7.87 -8.84
C HIS A 231 -1.78 -8.73 -8.97
N HIS A 232 -1.51 -9.62 -8.01
CA HIS A 232 -0.33 -10.50 -8.00
C HIS A 232 -0.26 -11.50 -9.18
N ALA A 233 -1.40 -11.90 -9.76
CA ALA A 233 -1.44 -12.82 -10.90
C ALA A 233 -1.26 -12.13 -12.27
N TRP A 234 -1.30 -10.79 -12.36
CA TRP A 234 -1.46 -10.06 -13.64
C TRP A 234 -0.19 -9.47 -14.23
N VAL A 235 0.95 -9.58 -13.54
CA VAL A 235 2.25 -9.15 -14.07
C VAL A 235 2.57 -9.82 -15.43
N LYS A 236 1.88 -10.92 -15.77
CA LYS A 236 2.04 -11.66 -17.04
C LYS A 236 1.00 -11.35 -18.12
N LYS A 237 -0.08 -10.61 -17.86
CA LYS A 237 -1.10 -10.35 -18.90
C LYS A 237 -0.82 -9.06 -19.68
N PRO A 238 -1.04 -9.05 -21.02
CA PRO A 238 -1.01 -7.82 -21.82
C PRO A 238 -2.00 -6.79 -21.29
N PHE A 239 -1.66 -5.50 -21.37
CA PHE A 239 -2.48 -4.38 -20.91
C PHE A 239 -3.96 -4.50 -21.36
N ALA A 240 -4.17 -4.85 -22.63
CA ALA A 240 -5.48 -5.04 -23.24
C ALA A 240 -6.42 -5.99 -22.45
N GLU A 241 -5.88 -7.06 -21.86
CA GLU A 241 -6.68 -8.10 -21.19
C GLU A 241 -6.93 -7.85 -19.71
N ARG A 242 -6.24 -6.86 -19.12
CA ARG A 242 -6.34 -6.54 -17.70
C ARG A 242 -7.69 -5.91 -17.39
N ASP A 243 -8.29 -6.32 -16.27
CA ASP A 243 -9.56 -5.79 -15.78
C ASP A 243 -9.30 -4.66 -14.77
N PHE A 244 -10.11 -3.61 -14.85
CA PHE A 244 -10.04 -2.44 -13.99
C PHE A 244 -11.42 -2.14 -13.41
N ILE A 245 -11.46 -1.85 -12.11
CA ILE A 245 -12.69 -1.53 -11.39
C ILE A 245 -12.56 -0.14 -10.78
N ILE A 246 -13.57 0.72 -10.99
CA ILE A 246 -13.70 2.04 -10.36
C ILE A 246 -14.78 1.97 -9.27
N PRO A 247 -14.41 1.87 -7.97
CA PRO A 247 -15.37 1.69 -6.88
C PRO A 247 -16.49 2.74 -6.86
N SER A 248 -16.16 3.97 -7.21
CA SER A 248 -17.09 5.09 -7.13
C SER A 248 -18.19 5.06 -8.21
N LEU A 249 -18.00 4.29 -9.29
CA LEU A 249 -18.92 4.09 -10.40
C LEU A 249 -19.60 2.70 -10.39
N LEU A 250 -19.32 1.89 -9.37
CA LEU A 250 -20.02 0.63 -9.14
C LEU A 250 -21.52 0.84 -8.86
N PRO A 251 -22.36 -0.20 -9.08
CA PRO A 251 -23.77 -0.20 -8.71
C PRO A 251 -23.98 0.06 -7.22
N LYS A 252 -25.14 0.62 -6.85
CA LYS A 252 -25.49 0.86 -5.44
C LYS A 252 -25.88 -0.43 -4.69
N THR A 253 -26.28 -1.47 -5.41
CA THR A 253 -26.76 -2.74 -4.87
C THR A 253 -25.95 -3.90 -5.44
N SER A 254 -25.81 -4.99 -4.70
CA SER A 254 -25.17 -6.22 -5.16
C SER A 254 -25.93 -7.47 -4.70
N HIS A 255 -25.78 -8.55 -5.46
CA HIS A 255 -26.23 -9.88 -5.06
C HIS A 255 -25.23 -10.59 -4.12
N ALA A 256 -24.09 -9.97 -3.77
CA ALA A 256 -23.10 -10.55 -2.86
C ALA A 256 -23.71 -11.00 -1.51
N GLN A 257 -24.65 -10.21 -0.97
CA GLN A 257 -25.41 -10.56 0.24
C GLN A 257 -26.19 -11.87 0.07
N ILE A 258 -26.83 -12.05 -1.09
CA ILE A 258 -27.62 -13.26 -1.40
C ILE A 258 -26.69 -14.47 -1.41
N PHE A 259 -25.54 -14.39 -2.10
CA PHE A 259 -24.58 -15.50 -2.15
C PHE A 259 -23.99 -15.81 -0.77
N TRP A 260 -23.78 -14.80 0.07
CA TRP A 260 -23.26 -14.99 1.42
C TRP A 260 -24.21 -15.79 2.33
N CYS A 261 -25.51 -15.45 2.27
CA CYS A 261 -26.57 -16.04 3.10
C CYS A 261 -26.94 -17.50 2.75
N ILE A 262 -26.51 -18.03 1.61
CA ILE A 262 -26.83 -19.42 1.20
C ILE A 262 -26.24 -20.47 2.17
N ASN A 263 -25.21 -20.11 2.94
CA ASN A 263 -24.59 -20.97 3.93
C ASN A 263 -24.83 -20.40 5.34
N GLU A 264 -25.83 -20.91 6.08
CA GLU A 264 -26.00 -20.60 7.51
C GLU A 264 -24.78 -21.13 8.28
N LYS A 265 -23.91 -20.23 8.75
CA LYS A 265 -22.73 -20.56 9.57
C LYS A 265 -22.56 -19.52 10.68
N ASP A 266 -21.84 -19.92 11.74
CA ASP A 266 -21.38 -19.07 12.84
C ASP A 266 -20.36 -18.02 12.36
N ASP A 267 -20.83 -17.03 11.60
CA ASP A 267 -19.98 -15.95 11.11
C ASP A 267 -19.50 -15.08 12.28
N TRP A 268 -18.24 -14.66 12.22
CA TRP A 268 -17.78 -13.57 13.08
C TRP A 268 -18.18 -12.27 12.42
N LEU A 269 -18.74 -11.35 13.20
CA LEU A 269 -19.09 -10.01 12.73
C LEU A 269 -18.22 -8.99 13.43
N LEU A 270 -17.31 -8.35 12.70
CA LEU A 270 -16.61 -7.16 13.15
C LEU A 270 -17.42 -5.93 12.73
N GLU A 271 -17.85 -5.13 13.69
CA GLU A 271 -18.51 -3.85 13.48
C GLU A 271 -17.52 -2.73 13.81
N VAL A 272 -17.35 -1.77 12.91
CA VAL A 272 -16.49 -0.61 13.11
C VAL A 272 -17.33 0.65 12.99
N ASP A 273 -17.60 1.29 14.14
CA ASP A 273 -18.44 2.48 14.23
C ASP A 273 -17.59 3.75 14.15
N PHE A 274 -17.90 4.59 13.17
CA PHE A 274 -17.22 5.86 12.95
C PHE A 274 -18.14 7.03 13.33
N PRO A 275 -17.68 7.98 14.16
CA PRO A 275 -18.37 9.26 14.34
C PRO A 275 -18.52 10.03 13.02
N PHE A 276 -17.59 9.80 12.09
CA PHE A 276 -17.59 10.33 10.73
C PHE A 276 -16.93 9.30 9.79
N LEU A 277 -17.72 8.66 8.95
CA LEU A 277 -17.28 7.70 7.95
C LEU A 277 -17.20 8.40 6.59
N HIS A 278 -15.98 8.68 6.13
CA HIS A 278 -15.80 9.25 4.80
C HIS A 278 -15.84 8.18 3.70
N ARG A 279 -16.41 8.54 2.55
CA ARG A 279 -16.51 7.65 1.37
C ARG A 279 -15.17 7.10 0.90
N SER A 280 -14.09 7.87 0.99
CA SER A 280 -12.75 7.41 0.59
C SER A 280 -12.24 6.23 1.42
N ILE A 281 -12.69 6.08 2.68
CA ILE A 281 -12.34 4.92 3.52
C ILE A 281 -12.95 3.65 2.90
N ILE A 282 -14.22 3.73 2.51
CA ILE A 282 -14.94 2.62 1.87
C ILE A 282 -14.28 2.25 0.54
N GLU A 283 -14.01 3.24 -0.31
CA GLU A 283 -13.40 3.01 -1.62
C GLU A 283 -12.01 2.39 -1.51
N ARG A 284 -11.18 2.86 -0.56
CA ARG A 284 -9.85 2.28 -0.28
C ARG A 284 -9.94 0.86 0.26
N LEU A 285 -10.95 0.55 1.09
CA LEU A 285 -11.18 -0.82 1.55
C LEU A 285 -11.58 -1.74 0.40
N ILE A 286 -12.51 -1.31 -0.46
CA ILE A 286 -12.90 -2.05 -1.67
C ILE A 286 -11.67 -2.31 -2.55
N VAL A 287 -10.86 -1.29 -2.82
CA VAL A 287 -9.60 -1.41 -3.58
C VAL A 287 -8.68 -2.44 -2.94
N LYS A 288 -8.34 -2.29 -1.66
CA LYS A 288 -7.34 -3.14 -1.00
C LYS A 288 -7.81 -4.57 -0.78
N LEU A 289 -9.10 -4.79 -0.56
CA LEU A 289 -9.67 -6.14 -0.49
C LEU A 289 -9.72 -6.77 -1.89
N GLY A 290 -10.13 -6.02 -2.91
CA GLY A 290 -10.24 -6.51 -4.28
C GLY A 290 -8.90 -6.81 -4.96
N GLU A 291 -7.86 -6.00 -4.72
CA GLU A 291 -6.49 -6.24 -5.23
C GLU A 291 -5.92 -7.58 -4.76
N ASN A 292 -6.23 -7.97 -3.53
CA ASN A 292 -5.72 -9.16 -2.88
C ASN A 292 -6.62 -10.39 -3.03
N SER A 293 -7.70 -10.26 -3.81
CA SER A 293 -8.70 -11.31 -3.96
C SER A 293 -8.72 -11.90 -5.36
N GLN A 294 -8.76 -13.23 -5.44
CA GLN A 294 -8.90 -13.95 -6.70
C GLN A 294 -10.32 -13.81 -7.28
N THR A 295 -11.32 -13.81 -6.40
CA THR A 295 -12.75 -13.70 -6.71
C THR A 295 -13.38 -12.62 -5.82
N SER A 296 -13.85 -11.53 -6.44
CA SER A 296 -14.53 -10.47 -5.71
C SER A 296 -15.79 -9.98 -6.43
N ASN A 297 -16.75 -9.51 -5.64
CA ASN A 297 -18.01 -8.93 -6.07
C ASN A 297 -18.22 -7.60 -5.33
N PRO A 298 -17.60 -6.52 -5.80
CA PRO A 298 -17.69 -5.21 -5.18
C PRO A 298 -18.95 -4.45 -5.62
N TRP A 299 -19.44 -3.56 -4.76
CA TRP A 299 -20.43 -2.53 -5.10
C TRP A 299 -20.11 -1.23 -4.35
N ARG A 300 -20.87 -0.17 -4.59
CA ARG A 300 -20.56 1.17 -4.07
C ARG A 300 -20.42 1.25 -2.55
N TYR A 301 -21.05 0.33 -1.82
CA TYR A 301 -21.11 0.33 -0.36
C TYR A 301 -20.54 -0.94 0.27
N GLY A 302 -19.78 -1.75 -0.47
CA GLY A 302 -19.24 -2.98 0.08
C GLY A 302 -18.54 -3.87 -0.92
N ILE A 303 -18.02 -4.99 -0.43
CA ILE A 303 -17.36 -6.01 -1.26
C ILE A 303 -17.52 -7.37 -0.61
N GLY A 304 -17.91 -8.37 -1.41
CA GLY A 304 -17.75 -9.77 -1.06
C GLY A 304 -16.50 -10.31 -1.74
N CYS A 305 -15.57 -10.90 -1.01
CA CYS A 305 -14.31 -11.37 -1.59
C CYS A 305 -13.69 -12.54 -0.81
N GLU A 306 -12.92 -13.35 -1.52
CA GLU A 306 -12.02 -14.35 -0.93
C GLU A 306 -10.67 -13.74 -0.56
N THR A 307 -10.12 -14.16 0.57
CA THR A 307 -8.77 -13.83 1.03
C THR A 307 -8.03 -15.12 1.37
N GLU A 308 -6.71 -15.05 1.54
CA GLU A 308 -5.87 -16.19 1.95
C GLU A 308 -6.39 -16.92 3.22
N HIS A 309 -6.98 -16.19 4.16
CA HIS A 309 -7.40 -16.73 5.47
C HIS A 309 -8.91 -16.97 5.60
N GLY A 310 -9.68 -16.70 4.53
CA GLY A 310 -11.13 -16.89 4.51
C GLY A 310 -11.87 -15.86 3.66
N ASN A 311 -13.19 -15.91 3.75
CA ASN A 311 -14.10 -15.03 3.03
C ASN A 311 -14.46 -13.81 3.87
N VAL A 312 -14.67 -12.70 3.19
CA VAL A 312 -15.08 -11.43 3.79
C VAL A 312 -16.27 -10.88 3.01
N LEU A 313 -17.32 -10.50 3.72
CA LEU A 313 -18.36 -9.61 3.21
C LEU A 313 -18.31 -8.31 4.02
N MET A 314 -17.85 -7.26 3.36
CA MET A 314 -17.84 -5.91 3.91
C MET A 314 -19.07 -5.15 3.44
N GLU A 315 -19.76 -4.48 4.35
CA GLU A 315 -20.90 -3.61 4.08
C GLU A 315 -20.76 -2.29 4.82
N CYS A 316 -21.25 -1.21 4.22
CA CYS A 316 -21.30 0.11 4.82
C CYS A 316 -22.76 0.52 5.07
N GLN A 317 -23.01 1.06 6.27
CA GLN A 317 -24.28 1.64 6.64
C GLN A 317 -24.06 3.06 7.17
N TYR A 318 -24.82 4.01 6.64
CA TYR A 318 -24.87 5.38 7.18
C TYR A 318 -26.13 5.54 8.04
N GLU A 319 -26.03 6.29 9.13
CA GLU A 319 -27.20 6.60 9.95
C GLU A 319 -28.12 7.61 9.25
N ASN A 320 -27.56 8.75 8.83
CA ASN A 320 -28.30 9.79 8.11
C ASN A 320 -27.35 10.72 7.35
N THR A 321 -27.15 10.46 6.06
CA THR A 321 -26.23 11.19 5.17
C THR A 321 -26.60 12.65 4.90
N ALA A 322 -27.83 13.07 5.21
CA ALA A 322 -28.28 14.45 5.00
C ALA A 322 -27.81 15.40 6.10
N ILE A 323 -27.55 14.89 7.32
CA ILE A 323 -27.25 15.72 8.49
C ILE A 323 -25.86 15.39 9.07
N SER A 324 -25.44 14.13 8.99
CA SER A 324 -24.13 13.67 9.48
C SER A 324 -23.55 12.62 8.54
N ASN A 325 -22.26 12.31 8.66
CA ASN A 325 -21.72 11.10 8.06
C ASN A 325 -21.32 10.08 9.12
N LYS A 326 -22.05 10.05 10.24
CA LYS A 326 -21.93 8.95 11.19
C LYS A 326 -22.36 7.65 10.48
N GLY A 327 -21.51 6.64 10.59
CA GLY A 327 -21.69 5.41 9.83
C GLY A 327 -20.87 4.29 10.42
N ARG A 328 -21.12 3.09 9.90
CA ARG A 328 -20.47 1.88 10.36
C ARG A 328 -20.10 0.96 9.21
N LEU A 329 -19.00 0.26 9.39
CA LEU A 329 -18.57 -0.83 8.53
C LEU A 329 -18.88 -2.15 9.22
N LEU A 330 -19.51 -3.06 8.49
CA LEU A 330 -19.82 -4.41 8.93
C LEU A 330 -18.94 -5.36 8.13
N PHE A 331 -18.15 -6.19 8.81
CA PHE A 331 -17.35 -7.23 8.19
C PHE A 331 -17.83 -8.59 8.70
N HIS A 332 -18.54 -9.32 7.85
CA HIS A 332 -18.84 -10.72 8.08
C HIS A 332 -17.64 -11.56 7.65
N LEU A 333 -17.12 -12.36 8.56
CA LEU A 333 -15.90 -13.14 8.40
C LEU A 333 -16.21 -14.62 8.51
N ARG A 334 -15.76 -15.40 7.52
CA ARG A 334 -15.99 -16.84 7.46
C ARG A 334 -14.75 -17.57 6.96
N GLY A 335 -14.23 -18.53 7.72
CA GLY A 335 -13.04 -19.29 7.30
C GLY A 335 -12.49 -20.17 8.40
N SER A 336 -11.39 -20.86 8.11
CA SER A 336 -10.67 -21.71 9.07
C SER A 336 -9.68 -20.92 9.94
N GLN A 337 -9.28 -19.71 9.53
CA GLN A 337 -8.26 -18.88 10.20
C GLN A 337 -8.84 -17.53 10.63
N LEU A 338 -9.98 -17.53 11.30
CA LEU A 338 -10.75 -16.33 11.65
C LEU A 338 -9.98 -15.30 12.50
N GLU A 339 -9.12 -15.72 13.42
CA GLU A 339 -8.30 -14.77 14.21
C GLU A 339 -7.28 -14.02 13.33
N GLN A 340 -6.65 -14.71 12.37
CA GLN A 340 -5.71 -14.08 11.45
C GLN A 340 -6.44 -13.19 10.44
N LEU A 341 -7.60 -13.64 9.96
CA LEU A 341 -8.47 -12.84 9.10
C LEU A 341 -8.92 -11.56 9.81
N LEU A 342 -9.42 -11.67 11.05
CA LEU A 342 -9.78 -10.54 11.89
C LEU A 342 -8.60 -9.59 12.07
N TYR A 343 -7.41 -10.10 12.41
CA TYR A 343 -6.21 -9.28 12.55
C TYR A 343 -5.90 -8.49 11.27
N ASN A 344 -5.96 -9.14 10.10
CA ASN A 344 -5.68 -8.51 8.82
C ASN A 344 -6.72 -7.44 8.46
N ILE A 345 -8.00 -7.69 8.75
CA ILE A 345 -9.08 -6.70 8.53
C ILE A 345 -8.91 -5.50 9.46
N ARG A 346 -8.66 -5.72 10.75
CA ARG A 346 -8.42 -4.61 11.70
C ARG A 346 -7.17 -3.80 11.33
N LYS A 347 -6.08 -4.47 10.92
CA LYS A 347 -4.88 -3.82 10.37
C LYS A 347 -5.20 -2.99 9.13
N LEU A 348 -6.01 -3.52 8.22
CA LEU A 348 -6.40 -2.82 7.00
C LEU A 348 -7.26 -1.59 7.32
N VAL A 349 -8.27 -1.73 8.19
CA VAL A 349 -9.12 -0.62 8.66
C VAL A 349 -8.26 0.48 9.30
N LYS A 350 -7.30 0.13 10.18
CA LYS A 350 -6.38 1.11 10.75
C LYS A 350 -5.53 1.80 9.69
N LYS A 351 -5.04 1.07 8.69
CA LYS A 351 -4.19 1.61 7.62
C LYS A 351 -4.94 2.56 6.68
N VAL A 352 -6.20 2.28 6.36
CA VAL A 352 -7.00 3.10 5.43
C VAL A 352 -7.71 4.26 6.12
N SER A 353 -7.94 4.16 7.43
CA SER A 353 -8.57 5.21 8.23
C SER A 353 -7.53 6.27 8.58
N PRO A 354 -7.72 7.54 8.20
CA PRO A 354 -6.72 8.58 8.45
C PRO A 354 -6.41 8.81 9.93
N HIS A 355 -7.41 8.56 10.79
CA HIS A 355 -7.32 8.60 12.25
C HIS A 355 -7.95 7.34 12.84
N SER A 356 -7.44 6.90 14.00
CA SER A 356 -8.06 5.82 14.81
C SER A 356 -9.29 6.32 15.57
N ARG A 357 -10.15 7.10 14.90
CA ARG A 357 -11.38 7.68 15.47
C ARG A 357 -12.57 6.81 15.09
N TYR A 358 -12.59 5.61 15.65
CA TYR A 358 -13.66 4.64 15.51
C TYR A 358 -13.65 3.70 16.71
N GLN A 359 -14.78 3.04 16.95
CA GLN A 359 -14.89 1.98 17.95
C GLN A 359 -15.18 0.65 17.27
N GLU A 360 -14.46 -0.38 17.66
CA GLU A 360 -14.60 -1.73 17.12
C GLU A 360 -15.40 -2.61 18.09
N TYR A 361 -16.25 -3.47 17.53
CA TYR A 361 -16.99 -4.49 18.26
C TYR A 361 -16.90 -5.81 17.50
N LEU A 362 -16.87 -6.91 18.22
CA LEU A 362 -16.80 -8.25 17.63
C LEU A 362 -17.95 -9.09 18.17
N THR A 363 -18.69 -9.71 17.27
CA THR A 363 -19.73 -10.68 17.63
C THR A 363 -19.27 -12.08 17.24
N LYS A 364 -19.15 -12.97 18.22
CA LYS A 364 -18.84 -14.40 18.05
C LYS A 364 -19.98 -15.22 18.64
N ALA A 365 -20.58 -16.12 17.85
CA ALA A 365 -21.69 -16.98 18.31
C ALA A 365 -22.81 -16.20 19.04
N GLY A 366 -23.15 -15.01 18.52
CA GLY A 366 -24.16 -14.11 19.10
C GLY A 366 -23.73 -13.27 20.30
N ILE A 367 -22.51 -13.45 20.82
CA ILE A 367 -21.96 -12.65 21.92
C ILE A 367 -21.17 -11.48 21.34
N LYS A 368 -21.63 -10.25 21.61
CA LYS A 368 -20.98 -9.00 21.19
C LYS A 368 -20.07 -8.46 22.28
N GLU A 369 -18.80 -8.26 21.96
CA GLU A 369 -17.80 -7.64 22.81
C GLU A 369 -17.24 -6.35 22.19
N THR A 370 -16.81 -5.42 23.05
CA THR A 370 -16.09 -4.21 22.61
C THR A 370 -14.61 -4.53 22.53
N LEU A 371 -13.96 -4.21 21.41
CA LEU A 371 -12.53 -4.44 21.25
C LEU A 371 -11.73 -3.22 21.70
N GLU A 372 -10.57 -3.47 22.32
CA GLU A 372 -9.56 -2.43 22.55
C GLU A 372 -8.99 -1.92 21.23
N ALA A 373 -8.48 -0.68 21.23
CA ALA A 373 -7.87 -0.07 20.05
C ALA A 373 -6.81 -0.98 19.42
N PHE A 374 -6.88 -1.16 18.10
CA PHE A 374 -5.97 -2.06 17.41
C PHE A 374 -4.50 -1.59 17.52
N VAL A 375 -3.68 -2.42 18.16
CA VAL A 375 -2.23 -2.29 18.17
C VAL A 375 -1.67 -3.25 17.14
N GLU A 376 -0.94 -2.71 16.16
CA GLU A 376 -0.23 -3.56 15.20
C GLU A 376 0.91 -4.23 15.96
N ARG A 377 1.09 -5.54 15.75
CA ARG A 377 2.19 -6.27 16.38
C ARG A 377 3.50 -5.63 15.91
N GLU A 378 4.25 -5.03 16.82
CA GLU A 378 5.53 -4.41 16.47
C GLU A 378 6.44 -5.47 15.85
N ALA A 379 7.07 -5.12 14.73
CA ALA A 379 8.25 -5.84 14.30
C ALA A 379 9.37 -5.47 15.28
N SER A 380 9.62 -6.37 16.25
CA SER A 380 10.76 -6.48 17.19
C SER A 380 10.72 -5.75 18.54
N GLY A 381 11.05 -6.52 19.59
CA GLY A 381 11.72 -6.03 20.81
C GLY A 381 10.82 -5.67 22.01
N ASN A 382 11.04 -6.37 23.12
CA ASN A 382 10.59 -6.10 24.50
C ASN A 382 9.15 -6.50 24.88
N HIS A 383 9.00 -7.78 25.28
CA HIS A 383 7.88 -8.26 26.06
C HIS A 383 8.13 -8.09 27.57
N SER A 384 7.30 -7.27 28.22
CA SER A 384 6.97 -7.47 29.63
C SER A 384 5.72 -8.34 29.76
N THR A 385 5.96 -9.59 30.16
CA THR A 385 5.23 -10.38 31.16
C THR A 385 3.73 -10.66 30.94
N GLN A 386 3.37 -11.80 30.32
CA GLN A 386 3.18 -13.10 31.01
C GLN A 386 2.71 -14.21 30.04
N SER A 387 3.62 -15.17 29.83
CA SER A 387 3.50 -16.60 29.47
C SER A 387 2.15 -17.19 28.99
N LYS A 388 2.17 -17.69 27.74
CA LYS A 388 1.84 -19.10 27.44
C LYS A 388 2.47 -19.53 26.10
N THR A 389 3.45 -20.42 26.21
CA THR A 389 4.28 -21.02 25.16
C THR A 389 3.48 -21.75 24.07
N MET A 390 3.67 -21.33 22.81
CA MET A 390 3.40 -22.12 21.61
C MET A 390 4.71 -22.19 20.81
N ASN A 391 5.40 -23.34 20.82
CA ASN A 391 6.66 -23.54 20.09
C ASN A 391 6.45 -23.28 18.58
N LYS A 392 6.98 -22.17 18.08
CA LYS A 392 6.85 -21.75 16.68
C LYS A 392 8.00 -22.30 15.83
N THR A 393 7.66 -23.01 14.76
CA THR A 393 8.59 -23.61 13.79
C THR A 393 9.37 -22.56 12.97
N VAL A 394 10.64 -22.85 12.64
CA VAL A 394 11.52 -22.08 11.74
C VAL A 394 11.74 -22.88 10.45
N LYS A 395 11.38 -22.32 9.30
CA LYS A 395 11.51 -23.00 7.99
C LYS A 395 12.78 -22.57 7.26
N LEU A 396 13.57 -23.52 6.77
CA LEU A 396 14.81 -23.29 6.01
C LEU A 396 14.74 -23.92 4.62
N PHE A 397 15.14 -23.15 3.61
CA PHE A 397 15.25 -23.59 2.21
C PHE A 397 16.70 -23.51 1.73
N ILE A 398 17.13 -24.49 0.92
CA ILE A 398 18.48 -24.56 0.35
C ILE A 398 18.35 -24.45 -1.17
N SER A 399 18.94 -23.42 -1.76
CA SER A 399 19.13 -23.31 -3.21
C SER A 399 20.57 -23.67 -3.55
N TYR A 400 20.75 -24.55 -4.52
CA TYR A 400 22.04 -25.07 -4.94
C TYR A 400 21.99 -25.55 -6.40
N SER A 401 23.14 -25.61 -7.07
CA SER A 401 23.22 -26.26 -8.39
C SER A 401 23.26 -27.78 -8.21
N HIS A 402 22.55 -28.55 -9.05
CA HIS A 402 22.60 -30.02 -9.01
C HIS A 402 24.02 -30.60 -9.10
N VAL A 403 24.98 -29.87 -9.72
CA VAL A 403 26.40 -30.28 -9.78
C VAL A 403 27.09 -30.23 -8.40
N ASP A 404 26.49 -29.53 -7.44
CA ASP A 404 27.02 -29.29 -6.09
C ASP A 404 26.22 -30.04 -5.02
N GLU A 405 25.42 -31.05 -5.39
CA GLU A 405 24.59 -31.86 -4.49
C GLU A 405 25.38 -32.43 -3.31
N SER A 406 26.64 -32.82 -3.51
CA SER A 406 27.50 -33.31 -2.42
C SER A 406 27.70 -32.29 -1.29
N HIS A 407 27.72 -30.99 -1.60
CA HIS A 407 27.87 -29.93 -0.59
C HIS A 407 26.55 -29.64 0.12
N LYS A 408 25.43 -29.81 -0.60
CA LYS A 408 24.10 -29.75 0.01
C LYS A 408 23.90 -30.92 0.98
N ASP A 409 24.43 -32.11 0.70
CA ASP A 409 24.38 -33.25 1.62
C ASP A 409 25.20 -33.01 2.90
N GLU A 410 26.39 -32.39 2.78
CA GLU A 410 27.17 -31.95 3.96
C GLU A 410 26.43 -30.89 4.80
N LEU A 411 25.76 -29.94 4.13
CA LEU A 411 24.91 -28.97 4.81
C LEU A 411 23.73 -29.65 5.53
N GLU A 412 23.11 -30.67 4.95
CA GLU A 412 22.06 -31.45 5.63
C GLU A 412 22.56 -32.13 6.90
N ILE A 413 23.79 -32.64 6.93
CA ILE A 413 24.40 -33.19 8.15
C ILE A 413 24.46 -32.10 9.23
N CYS A 414 24.90 -30.89 8.87
CA CYS A 414 24.90 -29.73 9.76
C CYS A 414 23.48 -29.40 10.25
N LEU A 415 22.48 -29.36 9.36
CA LEU A 415 21.10 -29.05 9.71
C LEU A 415 20.46 -30.13 10.60
N LYS A 416 20.77 -31.41 10.41
CA LYS A 416 20.36 -32.50 11.31
C LYS A 416 20.90 -32.30 12.72
N ASN A 417 22.16 -31.88 12.85
CA ASN A 417 22.76 -31.56 14.14
C ASN A 417 22.11 -30.32 14.79
N ILE A 418 21.77 -29.30 14.00
CA ILE A 418 21.05 -28.11 14.50
C ILE A 418 19.65 -28.50 14.95
N LYS A 419 18.88 -29.27 14.16
CA LYS A 419 17.52 -29.72 14.49
C LYS A 419 17.44 -30.53 15.78
N ARG A 420 18.49 -31.30 16.10
CA ARG A 420 18.59 -32.00 17.41
C ARG A 420 18.63 -31.03 18.61
N ARG A 421 19.20 -29.84 18.43
CA ARG A 421 19.29 -28.78 19.45
C ARG A 421 18.12 -27.80 19.39
N CYS A 422 17.60 -27.54 18.20
CA CYS A 422 16.48 -26.64 17.92
C CYS A 422 15.40 -27.44 17.19
N PRO A 423 14.53 -28.19 17.90
CA PRO A 423 13.50 -29.04 17.29
C PRO A 423 12.51 -28.29 16.40
N GLN A 424 12.42 -26.97 16.56
CA GLN A 424 11.60 -26.05 15.78
C GLN A 424 12.11 -25.89 14.33
N LEU A 425 13.35 -26.31 14.03
CA LEU A 425 13.89 -26.22 12.67
C LEU A 425 13.25 -27.27 11.74
N GLU A 426 12.55 -26.80 10.74
CA GLU A 426 12.14 -27.56 9.56
C GLU A 426 12.98 -27.11 8.37
N TYR A 427 13.64 -28.06 7.70
CA TYR A 427 14.33 -27.80 6.43
C TYR A 427 13.86 -28.85 5.42
N TRP A 428 13.83 -28.47 4.14
CA TRP A 428 13.34 -29.33 3.07
C TRP A 428 14.39 -30.33 2.61
N GLU A 429 13.97 -31.58 2.35
CA GLU A 429 14.81 -32.65 1.79
C GLU A 429 14.23 -33.00 0.41
N ASP A 430 15.03 -32.87 -0.66
CA ASP A 430 14.61 -33.11 -2.07
C ASP A 430 13.93 -34.47 -2.31
N ARG A 431 14.11 -35.43 -1.39
CA ARG A 431 13.50 -36.76 -1.42
C ARG A 431 11.97 -36.76 -1.18
N GLN A 432 11.33 -35.60 -1.05
CA GLN A 432 9.89 -35.47 -0.79
C GLN A 432 9.04 -35.12 -2.04
N MET A 433 9.61 -35.07 -3.24
CA MET A 433 8.83 -34.84 -4.47
C MET A 433 8.16 -36.14 -4.97
N PHE A 434 6.85 -36.10 -5.20
CA PHE A 434 6.11 -37.20 -5.84
C PHE A 434 6.31 -37.16 -7.36
N ALA A 435 6.47 -38.32 -8.00
CA ALA A 435 6.59 -38.40 -9.45
C ALA A 435 5.32 -37.88 -10.15
N GLY A 436 5.44 -36.83 -10.96
CA GLY A 436 4.36 -36.28 -11.79
C GLY A 436 3.90 -34.85 -11.48
N GLU A 437 4.44 -34.19 -10.45
CA GLU A 437 4.11 -32.80 -10.10
C GLU A 437 5.06 -31.78 -10.74
N PRO A 438 4.60 -30.56 -11.09
CA PRO A 438 5.47 -29.52 -11.64
C PRO A 438 6.47 -29.04 -10.57
N VAL A 439 7.73 -29.45 -10.76
CA VAL A 439 8.86 -29.25 -9.83
C VAL A 439 9.07 -27.77 -9.47
N ASP A 440 8.93 -26.88 -10.45
CA ASP A 440 9.26 -25.45 -10.31
C ASP A 440 8.31 -24.69 -9.38
N GLU A 441 7.01 -25.02 -9.37
CA GLU A 441 6.02 -24.31 -8.55
C GLU A 441 6.15 -24.65 -7.05
N GLN A 442 6.53 -25.89 -6.73
CA GLN A 442 6.77 -26.30 -5.36
C GLN A 442 8.04 -25.69 -4.80
N ILE A 443 9.12 -25.68 -5.58
CA ILE A 443 10.39 -25.04 -5.21
C ILE A 443 10.14 -23.57 -4.85
N LEU A 444 9.40 -22.84 -5.69
CA LEU A 444 9.07 -21.44 -5.42
C LEU A 444 8.19 -21.25 -4.20
N THR A 445 7.16 -22.09 -4.01
CA THR A 445 6.28 -22.03 -2.84
C THR A 445 7.07 -22.27 -1.54
N ARG A 446 8.05 -23.19 -1.57
CA ARG A 446 8.92 -23.49 -0.42
C ARG A 446 9.91 -22.36 -0.16
N LEU A 447 10.50 -21.82 -1.21
CA LEU A 447 11.35 -20.64 -1.12
C LEU A 447 10.57 -19.48 -0.52
N GLU A 448 9.32 -19.22 -0.95
CA GLU A 448 8.45 -18.16 -0.42
C GLU A 448 8.04 -18.38 1.04
N ALA A 449 7.85 -19.63 1.47
CA ALA A 449 7.49 -19.97 2.85
C ALA A 449 8.69 -20.01 3.81
N ALA A 450 9.93 -19.94 3.32
CA ALA A 450 11.14 -20.09 4.14
C ALA A 450 11.43 -18.84 4.96
N ASP A 451 11.77 -19.03 6.24
CA ASP A 451 12.27 -17.99 7.14
C ASP A 451 13.77 -17.75 6.92
N ILE A 452 14.52 -18.82 6.61
CA ILE A 452 15.94 -18.78 6.24
C ILE A 452 16.09 -19.35 4.83
N VAL A 453 16.73 -18.61 3.93
CA VAL A 453 17.11 -19.09 2.60
C VAL A 453 18.63 -19.17 2.55
N VAL A 454 19.15 -20.35 2.28
CA VAL A 454 20.58 -20.63 2.11
C VAL A 454 20.89 -20.76 0.63
N LEU A 455 21.87 -20.01 0.13
CA LEU A 455 22.37 -20.13 -1.24
C LEU A 455 23.76 -20.75 -1.24
N LEU A 456 23.93 -21.92 -1.86
CA LEU A 456 25.26 -22.51 -2.04
C LEU A 456 25.94 -21.92 -3.28
N ILE A 457 26.77 -20.91 -3.04
CA ILE A 457 27.40 -20.10 -4.09
C ILE A 457 28.59 -20.85 -4.71
N SER A 458 28.48 -21.09 -6.01
CA SER A 458 29.52 -21.67 -6.85
C SER A 458 29.44 -21.11 -8.28
N ARG A 459 30.45 -21.36 -9.11
CA ARG A 459 30.37 -21.06 -10.56
C ARG A 459 29.18 -21.75 -11.25
N ASN A 460 28.77 -22.93 -10.79
CA ASN A 460 27.63 -23.65 -11.37
C ASN A 460 26.29 -23.08 -10.91
N PHE A 461 26.25 -22.48 -9.71
CA PHE A 461 25.08 -21.75 -9.23
C PHE A 461 24.78 -20.56 -10.15
N PHE A 462 25.79 -19.74 -10.46
CA PHE A 462 25.65 -18.60 -11.36
C PHE A 462 25.41 -18.98 -12.82
N ALA A 463 25.90 -20.15 -13.26
CA ALA A 463 25.66 -20.65 -14.62
C ALA A 463 24.28 -21.31 -14.81
N SER A 464 23.52 -21.52 -13.72
CA SER A 464 22.16 -22.04 -13.77
C SER A 464 21.18 -20.88 -13.90
N ASP A 465 20.55 -20.73 -15.07
CA ASP A 465 19.54 -19.70 -15.31
C ASP A 465 18.42 -19.76 -14.25
N TYR A 466 18.03 -20.96 -13.83
CA TYR A 466 16.98 -21.13 -12.83
C TYR A 466 17.41 -20.65 -11.43
N CYS A 467 18.58 -21.08 -10.94
CA CYS A 467 19.08 -20.66 -9.63
C CYS A 467 19.37 -19.16 -9.58
N PHE A 468 19.92 -18.61 -10.68
CA PHE A 468 20.31 -17.21 -10.75
C PHE A 468 19.10 -16.28 -10.97
N THR A 469 18.32 -16.49 -12.04
CA THR A 469 17.26 -15.55 -12.43
C THR A 469 15.97 -15.73 -11.66
N ILE A 470 15.71 -16.92 -11.10
CA ILE A 470 14.45 -17.21 -10.41
C ILE A 470 14.65 -17.27 -8.90
N GLU A 471 15.46 -18.22 -8.41
CA GLU A 471 15.56 -18.46 -6.97
C GLU A 471 16.32 -17.33 -6.24
N MET A 472 17.47 -16.91 -6.77
CA MET A 472 18.28 -15.86 -6.15
C MET A 472 17.57 -14.49 -6.18
N GLU A 473 16.99 -14.08 -7.31
CA GLU A 473 16.24 -12.82 -7.40
C GLU A 473 15.06 -12.79 -6.44
N LYS A 474 14.30 -13.90 -6.34
CA LYS A 474 13.18 -14.00 -5.41
C LYS A 474 13.63 -13.96 -3.96
N ALA A 475 14.71 -14.67 -3.62
CA ALA A 475 15.27 -14.67 -2.28
C ALA A 475 15.81 -13.29 -1.87
N LEU A 476 16.46 -12.58 -2.80
CA LEU A 476 16.93 -11.21 -2.62
C LEU A 476 15.79 -10.22 -2.42
N LYS A 477 14.72 -10.33 -3.21
CA LYS A 477 13.54 -9.48 -3.05
C LYS A 477 12.94 -9.61 -1.65
N ARG A 478 12.72 -10.84 -1.19
CA ARG A 478 12.21 -11.13 0.16
C ARG A 478 13.15 -10.61 1.25
N TYR A 479 14.46 -10.66 1.02
CA TYR A 479 15.45 -10.14 1.96
C TYR A 479 15.38 -8.61 2.08
N VAL A 480 15.27 -7.91 0.94
CA VAL A 480 15.09 -6.44 0.92
C VAL A 480 13.81 -6.03 1.62
N GLU A 481 12.74 -6.81 1.48
CA GLU A 481 11.44 -6.62 2.13
C GLU A 481 11.43 -7.06 3.63
N LYS A 482 12.56 -7.59 4.14
CA LYS A 482 12.75 -8.14 5.50
C LYS A 482 11.84 -9.33 5.83
N GLU A 483 11.47 -10.11 4.82
CA GLU A 483 10.57 -11.25 4.93
C GLU A 483 11.29 -12.59 5.15
N ASN A 484 12.61 -12.65 4.88
CA ASN A 484 13.46 -13.80 5.17
C ASN A 484 14.86 -13.36 5.65
N ILE A 485 15.64 -14.33 6.12
CA ILE A 485 17.08 -14.21 6.28
C ILE A 485 17.74 -14.90 5.08
N LEU A 486 18.49 -14.14 4.27
CA LEU A 486 19.26 -14.68 3.16
C LEU A 486 20.70 -14.94 3.59
N THR A 487 21.18 -16.16 3.39
CA THR A 487 22.50 -16.63 3.85
C THR A 487 23.28 -17.26 2.71
N PRO A 488 24.14 -16.47 2.02
CA PRO A 488 25.04 -17.03 1.03
C PRO A 488 26.16 -17.83 1.71
N ILE A 489 26.44 -19.03 1.20
CA ILE A 489 27.54 -19.88 1.61
C ILE A 489 28.48 -20.08 0.42
N ILE A 490 29.71 -19.60 0.54
CA ILE A 490 30.68 -19.71 -0.55
C ILE A 490 31.31 -21.10 -0.51
N ILE A 491 30.79 -22.03 -1.31
CA ILE A 491 31.27 -23.43 -1.34
C ILE A 491 32.42 -23.64 -2.32
N ARG A 492 32.63 -22.73 -3.28
CA ARG A 492 33.75 -22.79 -4.23
C ARG A 492 34.25 -21.40 -4.57
N THR A 493 35.54 -21.31 -4.92
CA THR A 493 36.13 -20.08 -5.46
C THR A 493 35.33 -19.64 -6.69
N THR A 494 34.70 -18.47 -6.54
CA THR A 494 33.81 -17.91 -7.54
C THR A 494 34.26 -16.47 -7.74
N ALA A 495 34.60 -16.08 -8.98
CA ALA A 495 34.97 -14.70 -9.25
C ALA A 495 33.70 -13.82 -9.21
N ASP A 496 33.87 -12.55 -8.84
CA ASP A 496 32.87 -11.49 -9.02
C ASP A 496 31.53 -11.69 -8.29
N TRP A 497 31.40 -12.68 -7.39
CA TRP A 497 30.16 -12.88 -6.61
C TRP A 497 29.81 -11.66 -5.74
N ASN A 498 30.82 -10.91 -5.33
CA ASN A 498 30.69 -9.67 -4.56
C ASN A 498 30.12 -8.50 -5.38
N ASP A 499 30.18 -8.55 -6.71
CA ASP A 499 29.67 -7.49 -7.59
C ASP A 499 28.15 -7.57 -7.77
N PHE A 500 27.56 -8.73 -7.46
CA PHE A 500 26.11 -8.92 -7.42
C PHE A 500 25.51 -8.47 -6.07
N ASP A 501 24.19 -8.28 -6.02
CA ASP A 501 23.52 -7.79 -4.81
C ASP A 501 23.68 -8.71 -3.58
N ILE A 502 24.02 -9.99 -3.77
CA ILE A 502 24.38 -10.91 -2.68
C ILE A 502 25.67 -10.50 -1.96
N GLY A 503 26.59 -9.78 -2.62
CA GLY A 503 27.84 -9.27 -2.04
C GLY A 503 27.64 -8.22 -0.95
N LYS A 504 26.44 -7.63 -0.88
CA LYS A 504 26.04 -6.67 0.17
C LYS A 504 25.49 -7.36 1.42
N ILE A 505 25.41 -8.69 1.42
CA ILE A 505 24.84 -9.52 2.50
C ILE A 505 25.97 -10.22 3.25
N THR A 506 25.83 -10.35 4.57
CA THR A 506 26.80 -11.11 5.37
C THR A 506 26.78 -12.59 4.95
N VAL A 507 27.94 -13.11 4.57
CA VAL A 507 28.10 -14.50 4.10
C VAL A 507 28.63 -15.44 5.18
N LEU A 508 28.44 -16.74 4.97
CA LEU A 508 29.10 -17.80 5.73
C LEU A 508 30.10 -18.57 4.85
N PRO A 509 31.23 -19.05 5.40
CA PRO A 509 31.77 -18.69 6.71
C PRO A 509 32.20 -17.21 6.77
N LYS A 510 32.45 -16.71 7.99
CA LYS A 510 32.90 -15.32 8.22
C LYS A 510 34.07 -14.99 7.29
N ASP A 511 34.04 -13.81 6.68
CA ASP A 511 35.00 -13.30 5.69
C ASP A 511 34.87 -13.90 4.26
N GLY A 512 33.90 -14.80 4.01
CA GLY A 512 33.56 -15.25 2.66
C GLY A 512 34.60 -16.16 2.00
N LEU A 513 35.49 -16.75 2.78
CA LEU A 513 36.50 -17.69 2.31
C LEU A 513 35.83 -18.98 1.77
N PRO A 514 36.06 -19.36 0.50
CA PRO A 514 35.45 -20.54 -0.09
C PRO A 514 35.99 -21.82 0.54
N LEU A 515 35.18 -22.90 0.57
CA LEU A 515 35.57 -24.21 1.14
C LEU A 515 36.96 -24.68 0.67
N ASN A 516 37.28 -24.53 -0.61
CA ASN A 516 38.57 -24.95 -1.19
C ASN A 516 39.81 -24.25 -0.60
N ASP A 517 39.63 -23.09 0.04
CA ASP A 517 40.72 -22.32 0.64
C ASP A 517 40.90 -22.63 2.13
N TRP A 518 40.07 -23.51 2.70
CA TRP A 518 40.22 -23.99 4.08
C TRP A 518 41.19 -25.17 4.12
N SER A 519 42.13 -25.15 5.07
CA SER A 519 43.06 -26.26 5.30
C SER A 519 42.38 -27.51 5.89
N ASP A 520 41.13 -27.36 6.33
CA ASP A 520 40.36 -28.36 7.08
C ASP A 520 38.86 -28.13 6.78
N GLU A 521 38.25 -29.03 6.01
CA GLU A 521 36.85 -28.95 5.59
C GLU A 521 35.88 -29.03 6.78
N ASP A 522 36.24 -29.77 7.84
CA ASP A 522 35.39 -29.89 9.04
C ASP A 522 35.25 -28.53 9.73
N LYS A 523 36.30 -27.70 9.72
CA LYS A 523 36.26 -26.34 10.28
C LYS A 523 35.39 -25.40 9.46
N PHE A 524 35.34 -25.58 8.14
CA PHE A 524 34.41 -24.82 7.30
C PHE A 524 32.96 -25.15 7.67
N TRP A 525 32.62 -26.43 7.71
CA TRP A 525 31.27 -26.88 8.03
C TRP A 525 30.89 -26.59 9.48
N GLU A 526 31.83 -26.63 10.42
CA GLU A 526 31.63 -26.17 11.80
C GLU A 526 31.24 -24.69 11.83
N SER A 527 31.94 -23.82 11.09
CA SER A 527 31.65 -22.40 10.99
C SER A 527 30.26 -22.13 10.40
N VAL A 528 29.90 -22.84 9.33
CA VAL A 528 28.57 -22.80 8.71
C VAL A 528 27.50 -23.25 9.70
N GLN A 529 27.69 -24.38 10.37
CA GLN A 529 26.76 -24.94 11.35
C GLN A 529 26.52 -23.97 12.51
N ILE A 530 27.57 -23.33 13.03
CA ILE A 530 27.44 -22.31 14.09
C ILE A 530 26.67 -21.08 13.58
N GLY A 531 26.96 -20.63 12.36
CA GLY A 531 26.30 -19.47 11.74
C GLY A 531 24.80 -19.68 11.58
N ILE A 532 24.39 -20.78 10.95
CA ILE A 532 22.96 -21.13 10.75
C ILE A 532 22.28 -21.37 12.08
N ARG A 533 22.93 -22.09 13.02
CA ARG A 533 22.36 -22.32 14.35
C ARG A 533 22.00 -21.02 15.06
N ARG A 534 22.87 -20.02 15.01
CA ARG A 534 22.59 -18.69 15.61
C ARG A 534 21.43 -17.99 14.94
N GLN A 535 21.24 -18.16 13.63
CA GLN A 535 20.08 -17.61 12.92
C GLN A 535 18.79 -18.31 13.36
N VAL A 536 18.82 -19.63 13.50
CA VAL A 536 17.68 -20.42 14.01
C VAL A 536 17.37 -20.04 15.46
N GLU A 537 18.37 -20.03 16.34
CA GLU A 537 18.25 -19.63 17.75
C GLU A 537 17.69 -18.21 17.86
N ARG A 538 18.21 -17.25 17.08
CA ARG A 538 17.68 -15.88 17.01
C ARG A 538 16.21 -15.86 16.57
N LEU A 539 15.84 -16.66 15.57
CA LEU A 539 14.45 -16.70 15.11
C LEU A 539 13.53 -17.39 16.11
N THR A 540 14.02 -18.36 16.89
CA THR A 540 13.24 -18.97 17.98
C THR A 540 13.13 -18.03 19.18
N GLU A 541 14.19 -17.33 19.57
CA GLU A 541 14.21 -16.36 20.68
C GLU A 541 13.45 -15.07 20.37
N LEU A 542 13.41 -14.63 19.10
CA LEU A 542 12.58 -13.50 18.66
C LEU A 542 11.08 -13.86 18.54
N ARG A 543 10.73 -15.15 18.63
CA ARG A 543 9.37 -15.67 18.45
C ARG A 543 8.79 -16.27 19.74
N GLU A 544 9.59 -16.40 20.80
CA GLU A 544 9.19 -16.62 22.21
C GLU A 544 9.00 -15.28 22.93
#